data_AF-A0A2T1KTK9-F1
#
_entry.id   AF-A0A2T1KTK9-F1
#
_cell.length_a   1.000
_cell.length_b   1.000
_cell.length_c   1.000
_cell.angle_alpha   90.00
_cell.angle_beta   90.00
_cell.angle_gamma   90.00
#
_symmetry.space_group_name_H-M   'P 1'
#
loop_
_entity.id
_entity.type
_entity.pdbx_description
1 polymer ?
#
loop_
_entity_poly.entity_id
_entity_poly.type
_entity_poly.pdbx_seq_one_letter_code
_entity_poly.pdbx_strand_id
1 'polypeptide(L)'
;MSINRSGNWGKSPVVFRTFLIFLFFSQSIFAEELPEFQGYYIKNGNEYVRAESFNSNRFGFDKLKNIESVERDDDSLYVHVYRENWDPVRSYFYTKPIAIINHERYDEQSPRVKSLGDDRYLLKFDDIGPENVLFIRDFTGNYAISLGDSQNELVKLFKNSEDSPLAVIPNLEAALESYPDNDELEDLLPKWEEARQNLLDEREWKVVSEEWNRYEKAGSIEEKLRYLKRTKAFAQNYLKSFPDAKYQAKAENYIETATRKLSL
;
A
#
# COMPACT_ATOMS: atom_id res chain seq x y z
N MET A 1 -85.48 -9.36 49.10
CA MET A 1 -85.84 -10.34 48.05
C MET A 1 -84.56 -11.01 47.57
N SER A 2 -84.57 -12.34 47.49
CA SER A 2 -83.61 -13.33 46.94
C SER A 2 -82.14 -12.92 46.68
N ILE A 3 -81.14 -13.56 47.32
CA ILE A 3 -80.56 -14.88 47.00
C ILE A 3 -79.84 -14.92 45.63
N ASN A 4 -78.50 -14.78 45.69
CA ASN A 4 -77.48 -15.83 45.46
C ASN A 4 -77.16 -16.36 44.03
N ARG A 5 -75.84 -16.63 43.87
CA ARG A 5 -75.12 -17.57 42.96
C ARG A 5 -74.77 -17.04 41.54
N SER A 6 -73.62 -17.34 40.94
CA SER A 6 -72.44 -18.17 41.26
C SER A 6 -71.44 -18.08 40.10
N GLY A 7 -70.14 -18.29 40.33
CA GLY A 7 -69.23 -18.72 39.26
C GLY A 7 -67.74 -18.48 39.52
N ASN A 8 -67.02 -19.55 39.93
CA ASN A 8 -65.55 -19.74 39.86
C ASN A 8 -65.04 -19.42 38.43
N TRP A 9 -63.77 -19.08 38.18
CA TRP A 9 -62.62 -19.99 38.10
C TRP A 9 -61.29 -19.22 38.02
N GLY A 10 -60.23 -19.81 38.58
CA GLY A 10 -58.91 -19.82 37.91
C GLY A 10 -57.84 -18.83 38.37
N LYS A 11 -57.04 -19.24 39.36
CA LYS A 11 -55.75 -18.67 39.73
C LYS A 11 -54.71 -18.88 38.62
N SER A 12 -53.89 -17.87 38.30
CA SER A 12 -52.43 -17.86 38.55
C SER A 12 -51.74 -16.71 37.79
N PRO A 13 -50.90 -15.89 38.46
CA PRO A 13 -50.05 -14.91 37.79
C PRO A 13 -48.83 -15.60 37.17
N VAL A 14 -48.58 -15.28 35.91
CA VAL A 14 -47.39 -15.71 35.16
C VAL A 14 -46.16 -15.15 35.84
N VAL A 15 -45.35 -16.05 36.39
CA VAL A 15 -44.02 -15.78 36.92
C VAL A 15 -43.12 -15.38 35.74
N PHE A 16 -42.74 -14.11 35.68
CA PHE A 16 -41.65 -13.62 34.84
C PHE A 16 -40.35 -14.27 35.35
N ARG A 17 -39.95 -15.38 34.73
CA ARG A 17 -38.60 -15.92 34.89
C ARG A 17 -37.65 -15.05 34.07
N THR A 18 -36.93 -14.18 34.76
CA THR A 18 -35.71 -13.56 34.26
C THR A 18 -34.74 -14.67 33.85
N PHE A 19 -34.59 -14.87 32.54
CA PHE A 19 -33.53 -15.70 31.98
C PHE A 19 -32.23 -14.92 32.14
N LEU A 20 -31.47 -15.20 33.21
CA LEU A 20 -30.05 -14.88 33.25
C LEU A 20 -29.38 -15.77 32.19
N ILE A 21 -29.13 -15.23 31.01
CA ILE A 21 -28.22 -15.83 30.05
C ILE A 21 -26.81 -15.60 30.61
N PHE A 22 -26.34 -16.54 31.41
CA PHE A 22 -24.91 -16.73 31.63
C PHE A 22 -24.32 -17.19 30.30
N LEU A 23 -23.79 -16.25 29.50
CA LEU A 23 -22.85 -16.56 28.44
C LEU A 23 -21.57 -17.07 29.09
N PHE A 24 -21.56 -18.36 29.40
CA PHE A 24 -20.33 -19.13 29.45
C PHE A 24 -19.77 -19.15 28.02
N PHE A 25 -18.98 -18.13 27.66
CA PHE A 25 -17.96 -18.32 26.63
C PHE A 25 -16.95 -19.30 27.21
N SER A 26 -17.24 -20.60 27.02
CA SER A 26 -16.36 -21.68 27.36
C SER A 26 -15.01 -21.46 26.71
N GLN A 27 -13.98 -21.79 27.47
CA GLN A 27 -12.56 -21.68 27.17
C GLN A 27 -12.11 -22.64 26.03
N SER A 28 -12.88 -22.76 24.95
CA SER A 28 -12.68 -23.75 23.89
C SER A 28 -11.97 -23.17 22.66
N ILE A 29 -10.95 -22.33 22.88
CA ILE A 29 -9.97 -21.94 21.85
C ILE A 29 -8.70 -22.83 21.95
N PHE A 30 -8.66 -23.77 22.90
CA PHE A 30 -7.40 -24.37 23.40
C PHE A 30 -7.00 -25.74 22.85
N ALA A 31 -7.42 -26.14 21.65
CA ALA A 31 -7.06 -27.47 21.12
C ALA A 31 -6.77 -27.52 19.61
N GLU A 32 -6.29 -26.42 19.04
CA GLU A 32 -5.66 -26.49 17.72
C GLU A 32 -4.15 -26.66 17.96
N GLU A 33 -3.59 -27.78 17.49
CA GLU A 33 -2.15 -28.02 17.55
C GLU A 33 -1.45 -26.91 16.77
N LEU A 34 -0.71 -26.07 17.49
CA LEU A 34 0.23 -25.17 16.84
C LEU A 34 1.29 -26.02 16.12
N PRO A 35 1.81 -25.54 14.97
CA PRO A 35 2.84 -26.26 14.24
C PRO A 35 4.05 -26.61 15.13
N GLU A 36 4.68 -27.76 14.89
CA GLU A 36 5.80 -28.26 15.71
C GLU A 36 7.04 -27.34 15.72
N PHE A 37 7.14 -26.41 14.75
CA PHE A 37 8.30 -25.54 14.60
C PHE A 37 8.12 -24.23 15.39
N GLN A 38 9.24 -23.68 15.87
CA GLN A 38 9.21 -22.39 16.55
C GLN A 38 8.97 -21.23 15.57
N GLY A 39 8.13 -20.26 15.94
CA GLY A 39 7.78 -19.16 15.05
C GLY A 39 6.67 -18.24 15.55
N TYR A 40 6.28 -17.34 14.65
CA TYR A 40 5.12 -16.47 14.76
C TYR A 40 4.09 -16.93 13.74
N TYR A 41 2.86 -17.13 14.18
CA TYR A 41 1.81 -17.76 13.40
C TYR A 41 0.55 -16.94 13.42
N ILE A 42 -0.09 -16.78 12.27
CA ILE A 42 -1.42 -16.20 12.15
C ILE A 42 -2.35 -17.29 11.65
N LYS A 43 -3.52 -17.42 12.28
CA LYS A 43 -4.55 -18.37 11.85
C LYS A 43 -5.20 -17.87 10.56
N ASN A 44 -5.24 -18.71 9.53
CA ASN A 44 -5.94 -18.50 8.28
C ASN A 44 -6.88 -19.67 8.01
N GLY A 45 -8.19 -19.47 8.22
CA GLY A 45 -9.16 -20.57 8.20
C GLY A 45 -8.86 -21.64 9.25
N ASN A 46 -8.55 -22.86 8.79
CA ASN A 46 -8.19 -24.00 9.65
C ASN A 46 -6.67 -24.22 9.78
N GLU A 47 -5.85 -23.35 9.19
CA GLU A 47 -4.41 -23.51 9.12
C GLU A 47 -3.68 -22.36 9.83
N TYR A 48 -2.40 -22.57 10.13
CA TYR A 48 -1.51 -21.55 10.67
C TYR A 48 -0.45 -21.18 9.63
N VAL A 49 -0.42 -19.90 9.26
CA VAL A 49 0.59 -19.35 8.36
C VAL A 49 1.71 -18.73 9.20
N ARG A 50 2.94 -19.11 8.88
CA ARG A 50 4.13 -18.67 9.61
C ARG A 50 4.64 -17.33 9.03
N ALA A 51 5.07 -16.42 9.90
CA ALA A 51 5.81 -15.25 9.46
C ALA A 51 7.22 -15.63 8.98
N GLU A 52 7.62 -15.11 7.83
CA GLU A 52 8.86 -15.48 7.16
C GLU A 52 10.04 -14.64 7.65
N SER A 53 11.18 -15.29 7.86
CA SER A 53 12.39 -14.61 8.32
C SER A 53 13.07 -13.84 7.19
N PHE A 54 13.58 -12.64 7.47
CA PHE A 54 14.34 -11.87 6.47
C PHE A 54 15.59 -11.21 7.06
N ASN A 55 16.67 -11.20 6.28
CA ASN A 55 17.99 -10.73 6.70
C ASN A 55 18.34 -9.35 6.13
N SER A 56 17.42 -8.39 6.23
CA SER A 56 17.65 -7.07 5.65
C SER A 56 17.14 -5.94 6.52
N ASN A 57 17.91 -4.86 6.61
CA ASN A 57 17.48 -3.61 7.22
C ASN A 57 16.49 -2.83 6.33
N ARG A 58 16.30 -3.27 5.08
CA ARG A 58 15.37 -2.66 4.12
C ARG A 58 14.45 -3.73 3.55
N PHE A 59 13.15 -3.53 3.73
CA PHE A 59 12.11 -4.34 3.11
C PHE A 59 11.43 -3.48 2.04
N GLY A 60 11.13 -4.03 0.87
CA GLY A 60 10.65 -3.30 -0.30
C GLY A 60 9.75 -4.16 -1.17
N PHE A 61 9.27 -3.56 -2.27
CA PHE A 61 8.37 -4.22 -3.22
C PHE A 61 8.96 -5.52 -3.81
N ASP A 62 10.27 -5.56 -4.02
CA ASP A 62 11.07 -6.69 -4.53
C ASP A 62 11.11 -7.91 -3.58
N LYS A 63 10.66 -7.73 -2.32
CA LYS A 63 10.73 -8.77 -1.28
C LYS A 63 9.37 -9.30 -0.84
N LEU A 64 8.28 -8.76 -1.36
CA LEU A 64 6.93 -9.19 -1.00
C LEU A 64 6.67 -10.66 -1.36
N LYS A 65 7.29 -11.19 -2.43
CA LYS A 65 7.21 -12.63 -2.75
C LYS A 65 7.87 -13.56 -1.73
N ASN A 66 8.73 -13.04 -0.87
CA ASN A 66 9.47 -13.83 0.11
C ASN A 66 8.72 -13.96 1.44
N ILE A 67 7.51 -13.40 1.54
CA ILE A 67 6.68 -13.48 2.74
C ILE A 67 5.33 -14.09 2.38
N GLU A 68 4.81 -14.88 3.30
CA GLU A 68 3.46 -15.41 3.17
C GLU A 68 2.41 -14.31 3.36
N SER A 69 1.22 -14.56 2.81
CA SER A 69 0.06 -13.67 2.95
C SER A 69 -1.07 -14.37 3.70
N VAL A 70 -1.77 -13.62 4.53
CA VAL A 70 -2.90 -14.11 5.31
C VAL A 70 -4.11 -13.27 5.00
N GLU A 71 -5.11 -13.86 4.36
CA GLU A 71 -6.39 -13.19 4.15
C GLU A 71 -7.13 -13.03 5.47
N ARG A 72 -7.67 -11.83 5.71
CA ARG A 72 -8.34 -11.49 6.97
C ARG A 72 -9.56 -10.62 6.70
N ASP A 73 -10.64 -10.92 7.42
CA ASP A 73 -11.89 -10.18 7.39
C ASP A 73 -12.09 -9.23 8.60
N ASP A 74 -11.25 -9.36 9.64
CA ASP A 74 -11.37 -8.63 10.91
C ASP A 74 -10.16 -7.71 11.12
N ASP A 75 -10.42 -6.50 11.62
CA ASP A 75 -9.42 -5.48 12.00
C ASP A 75 -8.55 -5.93 13.20
N SER A 76 -9.05 -6.86 14.02
CA SER A 76 -8.29 -7.44 15.14
C SER A 76 -7.37 -8.57 14.67
N LEU A 77 -6.05 -8.42 14.92
CA LEU A 77 -5.06 -9.44 14.57
C LEU A 77 -4.67 -10.27 15.78
N TYR A 78 -4.67 -11.59 15.60
CA TYR A 78 -4.12 -12.53 16.58
C TYR A 78 -2.88 -13.22 16.02
N VAL A 79 -1.76 -13.11 16.74
CA VAL A 79 -0.52 -13.82 16.43
C VAL A 79 -0.23 -14.81 17.55
N HIS A 80 -0.13 -16.08 17.20
CA HIS A 80 0.37 -17.13 18.08
C HIS A 80 1.88 -17.17 18.00
N VAL A 81 2.53 -17.03 19.14
CA VAL A 81 3.98 -17.22 19.29
C VAL A 81 4.21 -18.60 19.86
N TYR A 82 5.09 -19.37 19.23
CA TYR A 82 5.64 -20.58 19.84
C TYR A 82 7.16 -20.51 19.74
N ARG A 83 7.82 -20.09 20.83
CA ARG A 83 9.27 -19.81 20.83
C ARG A 83 9.85 -19.94 22.23
N GLU A 84 10.86 -20.78 22.37
CA GLU A 84 11.58 -20.94 23.62
C GLU A 84 12.25 -19.63 24.05
N ASN A 85 12.11 -19.27 25.33
CA ASN A 85 12.70 -18.07 25.91
C ASN A 85 12.26 -16.75 25.22
N TRP A 86 11.11 -16.75 24.54
CA TRP A 86 10.55 -15.53 23.98
C TRP A 86 10.17 -14.56 25.10
N ASP A 87 10.62 -13.31 24.95
CA ASP A 87 10.40 -12.24 25.91
C ASP A 87 9.69 -11.08 25.21
N PRO A 88 8.43 -10.76 25.59
CA PRO A 88 7.68 -9.66 24.98
C PRO A 88 8.38 -8.30 25.13
N VAL A 89 9.20 -8.11 26.17
CA VAL A 89 9.93 -6.85 26.41
C VAL A 89 11.11 -6.68 25.45
N ARG A 90 11.61 -7.78 24.87
CA ARG A 90 12.71 -7.79 23.89
C ARG A 90 12.23 -7.97 22.45
N SER A 91 10.93 -7.96 22.25
CA SER A 91 10.31 -8.01 20.93
C SER A 91 9.75 -6.65 20.55
N TYR A 92 9.87 -6.34 19.27
CA TYR A 92 9.40 -5.09 18.69
C TYR A 92 8.51 -5.42 17.50
N PHE A 93 7.36 -4.77 17.43
CA PHE A 93 6.34 -5.01 16.42
C PHE A 93 6.03 -3.69 15.73
N TYR A 94 5.93 -3.73 14.41
CA TYR A 94 5.53 -2.57 13.64
C TYR A 94 4.84 -3.01 12.37
N THR A 95 3.99 -2.14 11.83
CA THR A 95 3.32 -2.36 10.56
C THR A 95 3.75 -1.33 9.54
N LYS A 96 3.65 -1.72 8.27
CA LYS A 96 3.73 -0.78 7.16
C LYS A 96 2.62 -1.09 6.15
N PRO A 97 1.87 -0.07 5.70
CA PRO A 97 1.02 -0.23 4.53
C PRO A 97 1.87 -0.63 3.33
N ILE A 98 1.35 -1.53 2.50
CA ILE A 98 2.01 -1.96 1.26
C ILE A 98 2.33 -0.74 0.38
N ALA A 99 1.44 0.25 0.37
CA ALA A 99 1.60 1.53 -0.31
C ALA A 99 2.93 2.26 -0.04
N ILE A 100 3.51 2.07 1.15
CA ILE A 100 4.74 2.74 1.59
C ILE A 100 5.80 1.74 2.07
N ILE A 101 5.74 0.49 1.62
CA ILE A 101 6.58 -0.60 2.15
C ILE A 101 8.08 -0.31 2.03
N ASN A 102 8.48 0.40 0.97
CA ASN A 102 9.84 0.83 0.68
C ASN A 102 10.29 2.08 1.48
N HIS A 103 9.38 2.73 2.22
CA HIS A 103 9.68 3.91 3.03
C HIS A 103 10.18 3.52 4.43
N GLU A 104 10.93 4.40 5.10
CA GLU A 104 11.38 4.18 6.48
C GLU A 104 10.26 4.37 7.52
N ARG A 105 9.10 4.88 7.10
CA ARG A 105 7.97 5.14 7.99
C ARG A 105 7.27 3.82 8.32
N TYR A 106 6.91 3.66 9.59
CA TYR A 106 6.14 2.53 10.10
C TYR A 106 5.28 3.01 11.28
N ASP A 107 4.28 2.22 11.61
CA ASP A 107 3.47 2.41 12.80
C ASP A 107 3.88 1.36 13.84
N GLU A 108 4.33 1.83 15.01
CA GLU A 108 4.70 0.95 16.12
C GLU A 108 3.45 0.27 16.68
N GLN A 109 3.59 -1.02 16.94
CA GLN A 109 2.48 -1.84 17.41
C GLN A 109 2.80 -2.38 18.81
N SER A 110 1.84 -2.22 19.72
CA SER A 110 1.95 -2.68 21.11
C SER A 110 0.87 -3.73 21.38
N PRO A 111 1.12 -5.02 21.07
CA PRO A 111 0.12 -6.04 21.27
C PRO A 111 -0.18 -6.29 22.74
N ARG A 112 -1.43 -6.65 23.04
CA ARG A 112 -1.77 -7.27 24.31
C ARG A 112 -1.28 -8.71 24.31
N VAL A 113 -0.45 -9.06 25.28
CA VAL A 113 0.18 -10.38 25.40
C VAL A 113 -0.55 -11.23 26.42
N LYS A 114 -0.91 -12.46 26.05
CA LYS A 114 -1.45 -13.48 26.94
C LYS A 114 -0.58 -14.74 26.87
N SER A 115 -0.01 -15.16 28.00
CA SER A 115 0.69 -16.45 28.07
C SER A 115 -0.31 -17.60 27.94
N LEU A 116 0.07 -18.61 27.17
CA LEU A 116 -0.69 -19.84 26.98
C LEU A 116 -0.01 -21.06 27.65
N GLY A 117 1.15 -20.87 28.31
CA GLY A 117 2.00 -21.95 28.83
C GLY A 117 2.97 -22.52 27.80
N ASP A 118 3.95 -23.32 28.22
CA ASP A 118 4.88 -24.08 27.38
C ASP A 118 5.48 -23.30 26.20
N ASP A 119 6.10 -22.15 26.48
CA ASP A 119 6.73 -21.26 25.48
C ASP A 119 5.77 -20.72 24.40
N ARG A 120 4.47 -20.69 24.72
CA ARG A 120 3.42 -20.19 23.82
C ARG A 120 2.75 -18.93 24.35
N TYR A 121 2.47 -18.03 23.44
CA TYR A 121 1.82 -16.75 23.72
C TYR A 121 0.81 -16.40 22.63
N LEU A 122 -0.23 -15.68 23.02
CA LEU A 122 -1.17 -15.04 22.11
C LEU A 122 -0.97 -13.54 22.17
N LEU A 123 -0.68 -12.94 21.03
CA LEU A 123 -0.60 -11.50 20.85
C LEU A 123 -1.89 -11.04 20.18
N LYS A 124 -2.55 -10.05 20.76
CA LYS A 124 -3.67 -9.36 20.12
C LYS A 124 -3.25 -7.95 19.76
N PHE A 125 -3.31 -7.62 18.48
CA PHE A 125 -3.14 -6.27 17.98
C PHE A 125 -4.51 -5.68 17.63
N ASP A 126 -4.71 -4.42 17.97
CA ASP A 126 -5.90 -3.66 17.64
C ASP A 126 -5.56 -2.71 16.47
N ASP A 127 -6.54 -2.40 15.63
CA ASP A 127 -6.44 -1.40 14.56
C ASP A 127 -5.35 -1.67 13.49
N ILE A 128 -5.20 -2.93 13.05
CA ILE A 128 -4.30 -3.28 11.93
C ILE A 128 -5.10 -3.84 10.74
N GLY A 129 -5.17 -3.03 9.67
CA GLY A 129 -5.86 -3.38 8.43
C GLY A 129 -5.11 -4.39 7.55
N PRO A 130 -5.83 -5.07 6.63
CA PRO A 130 -5.28 -6.10 5.75
C PRO A 130 -4.29 -5.57 4.70
N GLU A 131 -4.28 -4.26 4.44
CA GLU A 131 -3.36 -3.60 3.51
C GLU A 131 -1.93 -3.44 4.04
N ASN A 132 -1.65 -3.99 5.23
CA ASN A 132 -0.39 -3.86 5.93
C ASN A 132 0.45 -5.15 5.89
N VAL A 133 1.76 -4.98 5.98
CA VAL A 133 2.71 -6.03 6.37
C VAL A 133 3.02 -5.87 7.85
N LEU A 134 2.85 -6.94 8.63
CA LEU A 134 3.32 -6.99 10.01
C LEU A 134 4.79 -7.39 10.02
N PHE A 135 5.59 -6.60 10.71
CA PHE A 135 6.98 -6.88 10.99
C PHE A 135 7.18 -7.19 12.47
N ILE A 136 7.97 -8.22 12.73
CA ILE A 136 8.31 -8.68 14.07
C ILE A 136 9.83 -8.75 14.16
N ARG A 137 10.40 -8.07 15.15
CA ARG A 137 11.81 -8.14 15.47
C ARG A 137 11.99 -8.68 16.87
N ASP A 138 12.84 -9.68 17.01
CA ASP A 138 13.24 -10.19 18.32
C ASP A 138 14.75 -10.44 18.37
N PHE A 139 15.21 -11.11 19.45
CA PHE A 139 16.62 -11.38 19.66
C PHE A 139 17.24 -12.36 18.65
N THR A 140 16.43 -13.07 17.86
CA THR A 140 16.88 -14.06 16.87
C THR A 140 16.88 -13.52 15.44
N GLY A 141 16.09 -12.48 15.15
CA GLY A 141 16.00 -11.94 13.80
C GLY A 141 14.78 -11.07 13.54
N ASN A 142 14.50 -10.87 12.25
CA ASN A 142 13.34 -10.15 11.76
C ASN A 142 12.43 -11.10 10.99
N TYR A 143 11.13 -10.92 11.16
CA TYR A 143 10.07 -11.72 10.54
C TYR A 143 9.02 -10.78 9.93
N ALA A 144 8.41 -11.20 8.83
CA ALA A 144 7.38 -10.43 8.15
C ALA A 144 6.27 -11.34 7.61
N ILE A 145 5.06 -10.80 7.57
CA ILE A 145 3.88 -11.48 7.02
C ILE A 145 2.91 -10.44 6.48
N SER A 146 2.36 -10.67 5.28
CA SER A 146 1.34 -9.81 4.69
C SER A 146 -0.01 -10.13 5.32
N LEU A 147 -0.77 -9.10 5.71
CA LEU A 147 -2.06 -9.26 6.39
C LEU A 147 -3.26 -9.26 5.46
N GLY A 148 -3.00 -9.37 4.16
CA GLY A 148 -3.97 -9.47 3.08
C GLY A 148 -3.26 -9.78 1.77
N ASP A 149 -4.03 -9.71 0.68
CA ASP A 149 -3.51 -9.91 -0.67
C ASP A 149 -2.63 -8.74 -1.11
N SER A 150 -1.33 -8.97 -1.05
CA SER A 150 -0.33 -7.96 -1.38
C SER A 150 -0.30 -7.61 -2.86
N GLN A 151 -0.66 -8.53 -3.76
CA GLN A 151 -0.74 -8.26 -5.19
C GLN A 151 -1.87 -7.29 -5.48
N ASN A 152 -3.04 -7.54 -4.91
CA ASN A 152 -4.20 -6.67 -5.05
C ASN A 152 -3.95 -5.26 -4.49
N GLU A 153 -3.24 -5.15 -3.37
CA GLU A 153 -2.88 -3.83 -2.82
C GLU A 153 -1.87 -3.08 -3.69
N LEU A 154 -0.92 -3.76 -4.33
CA LEU A 154 -0.02 -3.14 -5.31
C LEU A 154 -0.77 -2.65 -6.55
N VAL A 155 -1.71 -3.44 -7.07
CA VAL A 155 -2.57 -3.03 -8.19
C VAL A 155 -3.35 -1.76 -7.82
N LYS A 156 -3.98 -1.72 -6.64
CA LYS A 156 -4.68 -0.54 -6.15
C LYS A 156 -3.76 0.68 -6.01
N LEU A 157 -2.56 0.48 -5.46
CA LEU A 157 -1.55 1.53 -5.31
C LEU A 157 -1.18 2.14 -6.66
N PHE A 158 -0.73 1.33 -7.61
CA PHE A 158 -0.21 1.83 -8.88
C PHE A 158 -1.29 2.31 -9.84
N LYS A 159 -2.53 1.82 -9.69
CA LYS A 159 -3.68 2.31 -10.46
C LYS A 159 -4.16 3.69 -10.00
N ASN A 160 -4.05 4.00 -8.71
CA ASN A 160 -4.58 5.22 -8.11
C ASN A 160 -3.49 6.21 -7.65
N SER A 161 -2.22 5.93 -7.92
CA SER A 161 -1.12 6.80 -7.50
C SER A 161 -1.22 8.17 -8.16
N GLU A 162 -1.04 9.22 -7.35
CA GLU A 162 -0.89 10.61 -7.81
C GLU A 162 0.59 11.01 -7.94
N ASP A 163 1.52 10.08 -7.69
CA ASP A 163 2.95 10.35 -7.80
C ASP A 163 3.38 10.55 -9.25
N SER A 164 4.56 11.18 -9.40
CA SER A 164 5.20 11.30 -10.71
C SER A 164 5.46 9.93 -11.33
N PRO A 165 5.19 9.73 -12.64
CA PRO A 165 5.60 8.53 -13.37
C PRO A 165 7.09 8.15 -13.18
N LEU A 166 7.95 9.14 -12.95
CA LEU A 166 9.38 8.93 -12.69
C LEU A 166 9.64 8.20 -11.35
N ALA A 167 8.74 8.32 -10.39
CA ALA A 167 8.80 7.63 -9.10
C ALA A 167 8.01 6.32 -9.12
N VAL A 168 6.89 6.28 -9.85
CA VAL A 168 6.04 5.09 -9.93
C VAL A 168 6.70 3.95 -10.68
N ILE A 169 7.31 4.20 -11.85
CA ILE A 169 7.88 3.15 -12.70
C ILE A 169 8.89 2.26 -11.96
N PRO A 170 9.92 2.78 -11.28
CA PRO A 170 10.87 1.93 -10.57
C PRO A 170 10.24 1.09 -9.45
N ASN A 171 9.20 1.61 -8.79
CA ASN A 171 8.48 0.87 -7.76
C ASN A 171 7.59 -0.23 -8.36
N LEU A 172 6.97 0.04 -9.50
CA LEU A 172 6.18 -0.95 -10.25
C LEU A 172 7.07 -2.06 -10.81
N GLU A 173 8.24 -1.73 -11.35
CA GLU A 173 9.25 -2.71 -11.79
C GLU A 173 9.69 -3.60 -10.62
N ALA A 174 9.99 -3.01 -9.45
CA ALA A 174 10.32 -3.78 -8.25
C ALA A 174 9.16 -4.67 -7.76
N ALA A 175 7.91 -4.21 -7.91
CA ALA A 175 6.73 -5.04 -7.62
C ALA A 175 6.60 -6.23 -8.58
N LEU A 176 6.87 -6.02 -9.87
CA LEU A 176 6.89 -7.07 -10.90
C LEU A 176 8.04 -8.08 -10.67
N GLU A 177 9.13 -7.70 -10.01
CA GLU A 177 10.15 -8.68 -9.58
C GLU A 177 9.61 -9.65 -8.51
N SER A 178 8.68 -9.18 -7.66
CA SER A 178 7.97 -10.06 -6.71
C SER A 178 6.87 -10.86 -7.41
N TYR A 179 6.11 -10.23 -8.30
CA TYR A 179 4.92 -10.81 -8.91
C TYR A 179 4.98 -10.73 -10.45
N PRO A 180 5.87 -11.49 -11.10
CA PRO A 180 6.11 -11.39 -12.54
C PRO A 180 4.92 -11.87 -13.37
N ASP A 181 4.07 -12.73 -12.81
CA ASP A 181 2.90 -13.31 -13.49
C ASP A 181 1.59 -12.55 -13.16
N ASN A 182 1.68 -11.32 -12.63
CA ASN A 182 0.51 -10.49 -12.34
C ASN A 182 0.15 -9.61 -13.54
N ASP A 183 -0.82 -10.07 -14.34
CA ASP A 183 -1.29 -9.40 -15.56
C ASP A 183 -1.73 -7.94 -15.31
N GLU A 184 -2.38 -7.66 -14.16
CA GLU A 184 -2.85 -6.29 -13.85
C GLU A 184 -1.70 -5.31 -13.59
N LEU A 185 -0.63 -5.76 -12.91
CA LEU A 185 0.59 -4.97 -12.72
C LEU A 185 1.34 -4.78 -14.04
N GLU A 186 1.43 -5.82 -14.87
CA GLU A 186 2.08 -5.75 -16.17
C GLU A 186 1.35 -4.73 -17.09
N ASP A 187 0.02 -4.75 -17.09
CA ASP A 187 -0.84 -3.83 -17.84
C ASP A 187 -0.78 -2.36 -17.37
N LEU A 188 -0.23 -2.10 -16.18
CA LEU A 188 -0.03 -0.73 -15.67
C LEU A 188 1.28 -0.12 -16.16
N LEU A 189 2.31 -0.93 -16.43
CA LEU A 189 3.62 -0.45 -16.83
C LEU A 189 3.57 0.41 -18.11
N PRO A 190 3.01 -0.04 -19.25
CA PRO A 190 2.97 0.79 -20.47
C PRO A 190 2.17 2.08 -20.28
N LYS A 191 1.14 2.09 -19.43
CA LYS A 191 0.36 3.31 -19.12
C LYS A 191 1.22 4.34 -18.38
N TRP A 192 2.01 3.88 -17.40
CA TRP A 192 2.94 4.73 -16.69
C TRP A 192 4.11 5.19 -17.57
N GLU A 193 4.59 4.34 -18.47
CA GLU A 193 5.59 4.74 -19.45
C GLU A 193 5.09 5.83 -20.41
N GLU A 194 3.86 5.71 -20.90
CA GLU A 194 3.20 6.75 -21.70
C GLU A 194 3.06 8.05 -20.89
N ALA A 195 2.60 7.96 -19.64
CA ALA A 195 2.50 9.11 -18.74
C ALA A 195 3.88 9.77 -18.50
N ARG A 196 4.95 8.97 -18.38
CA ARG A 196 6.33 9.48 -18.31
C ARG A 196 6.72 10.24 -19.58
N GLN A 197 6.42 9.69 -20.76
CA GLN A 197 6.72 10.38 -22.02
C GLN A 197 5.96 11.69 -22.14
N ASN A 198 4.67 11.70 -21.80
CA ASN A 198 3.85 12.91 -21.79
C ASN A 198 4.40 13.97 -20.82
N LEU A 199 4.82 13.56 -19.61
CA LEU A 199 5.45 14.46 -18.64
C LEU A 199 6.76 15.07 -19.18
N LEU A 200 7.60 14.26 -19.82
CA LEU A 200 8.86 14.70 -20.40
C LEU A 200 8.65 15.63 -21.60
N ASP A 201 7.71 15.30 -22.49
CA ASP A 201 7.28 16.16 -23.61
C ASP A 201 6.86 17.53 -23.08
N GLU A 202 5.93 17.58 -22.13
CA GLU A 202 5.42 18.83 -21.57
C GLU A 202 6.50 19.67 -20.89
N ARG A 203 7.43 19.01 -20.17
CA ARG A 203 8.55 19.68 -19.51
C ARG A 203 9.51 20.32 -20.52
N GLU A 204 9.86 19.60 -21.58
CA GLU A 204 10.76 20.11 -22.62
C GLU A 204 10.08 21.21 -23.46
N TRP A 205 8.79 21.04 -23.78
CA TRP A 205 8.02 22.08 -24.45
C TRP A 205 7.93 23.36 -23.62
N LYS A 206 7.78 23.25 -22.28
CA LYS A 206 7.75 24.40 -21.39
C LYS A 206 9.00 25.28 -21.57
N VAL A 207 10.19 24.68 -21.70
CA VAL A 207 11.44 25.41 -21.96
C VAL A 207 11.39 26.18 -23.28
N VAL A 208 10.89 25.55 -24.35
CA VAL A 208 10.71 26.22 -25.66
C VAL A 208 9.76 27.40 -25.54
N SER A 209 8.62 27.20 -24.88
CA SER A 209 7.58 28.22 -24.73
C SER A 209 8.03 29.41 -23.88
N GLU A 210 8.85 29.16 -22.85
CA GLU A 210 9.41 30.21 -22.00
C GLU A 210 10.42 31.09 -22.75
N GLU A 211 11.29 30.50 -23.58
CA GLU A 211 12.21 31.28 -24.41
C GLU A 211 11.48 32.10 -25.48
N TRP A 212 10.40 31.56 -26.06
CA TRP A 212 9.56 32.32 -26.97
C TRP A 212 8.91 33.53 -26.27
N ASN A 213 8.34 33.32 -25.08
CA ASN A 213 7.75 34.38 -24.28
C ASN A 213 8.78 35.46 -23.88
N ARG A 214 10.02 35.05 -23.57
CA ARG A 214 11.14 35.98 -23.33
C ARG A 214 11.48 36.80 -24.57
N TYR A 215 11.45 36.20 -25.76
CA TYR A 215 11.60 36.92 -27.02
C TYR A 215 10.48 37.97 -27.21
N GLU A 216 9.22 37.62 -26.98
CA GLU A 216 8.08 38.54 -27.17
C GLU A 216 8.15 39.75 -26.24
N LYS A 217 8.63 39.55 -25.00
CA LYS A 217 8.75 40.58 -23.97
C LYS A 217 10.05 41.37 -24.00
N ALA A 218 11.03 40.95 -24.81
CA ALA A 218 12.34 41.59 -24.83
C ALA A 218 12.26 43.04 -25.33
N GLY A 219 12.89 43.95 -24.58
CA GLY A 219 12.89 45.39 -24.88
C GLY A 219 13.94 45.79 -25.92
N SER A 220 15.05 45.06 -25.99
CA SER A 220 16.15 45.36 -26.91
C SER A 220 16.24 44.38 -28.09
N ILE A 221 16.80 44.83 -29.20
CA ILE A 221 17.04 44.01 -30.40
C ILE A 221 18.02 42.87 -30.08
N GLU A 222 19.07 43.14 -29.31
CA GLU A 222 20.06 42.14 -28.91
C GLU A 222 19.43 40.99 -28.13
N GLU A 223 18.57 41.29 -27.15
CA GLU A 223 17.84 40.29 -26.39
C GLU A 223 16.87 39.49 -27.25
N LYS A 224 16.15 40.16 -28.17
CA LYS A 224 15.28 39.47 -29.14
C LYS A 224 16.06 38.46 -29.96
N LEU A 225 17.21 38.84 -30.51
CA LEU A 225 18.06 37.94 -31.29
C LEU A 225 18.56 36.76 -30.45
N ARG A 226 18.98 37.00 -29.21
CA ARG A 226 19.43 35.95 -28.27
C ARG A 226 18.31 34.93 -28.00
N TYR A 227 17.12 35.38 -27.65
CA TYR A 227 15.99 34.50 -27.34
C TYR A 227 15.44 33.77 -28.57
N LEU A 228 15.46 34.39 -29.75
CA LEU A 228 15.12 33.69 -31.01
C LEU A 228 16.09 32.55 -31.32
N LYS A 229 17.40 32.76 -31.15
CA LYS A 229 18.41 31.71 -31.35
C LYS A 229 18.18 30.54 -30.40
N ARG A 230 17.90 30.82 -29.12
CA ARG A 230 17.60 29.79 -28.11
C ARG A 230 16.29 29.06 -28.39
N THR A 231 15.22 29.79 -28.72
CA THR A 231 13.94 29.20 -29.10
C THR A 231 14.11 28.24 -30.27
N LYS A 232 14.81 28.65 -31.35
CA LYS A 232 15.10 27.78 -32.48
C LYS A 232 15.84 26.51 -32.05
N ALA A 233 16.93 26.65 -31.29
CA ALA A 233 17.72 25.51 -30.85
C ALA A 233 16.92 24.54 -29.97
N PHE A 234 16.15 25.05 -29.00
CA PHE A 234 15.35 24.22 -28.11
C PHE A 234 14.17 23.58 -28.84
N ALA A 235 13.49 24.29 -29.74
CA ALA A 235 12.41 23.72 -30.55
C ALA A 235 12.93 22.59 -31.47
N GLN A 236 14.12 22.75 -32.06
CA GLN A 236 14.76 21.69 -32.85
C GLN A 236 15.12 20.48 -32.00
N ASN A 237 15.69 20.68 -30.81
CA ASN A 237 15.98 19.59 -29.89
C ASN A 237 14.71 18.89 -29.40
N TYR A 238 13.65 19.65 -29.11
CA TYR A 238 12.35 19.11 -28.72
C TYR A 238 11.78 18.16 -29.79
N LEU A 239 11.70 18.60 -31.06
CA LEU A 239 11.23 17.75 -32.17
C LEU A 239 12.11 16.51 -32.40
N LYS A 240 13.41 16.61 -32.10
CA LYS A 240 14.32 15.47 -32.18
C LYS A 240 14.07 14.46 -31.08
N SER A 241 13.81 14.92 -29.85
CA SER A 241 13.56 14.07 -28.68
C SER A 241 12.17 13.45 -28.70
N PHE A 242 11.19 14.11 -29.32
CA PHE A 242 9.79 13.68 -29.41
C PHE A 242 9.30 13.75 -30.86
N PRO A 243 9.54 12.72 -31.69
CA PRO A 243 9.14 12.71 -33.10
C PRO A 243 7.63 12.82 -33.32
N ASP A 244 6.82 12.26 -32.40
CA ASP A 244 5.36 12.34 -32.41
C ASP A 244 4.84 13.30 -31.31
N ALA A 245 5.58 14.40 -31.12
CA ALA A 245 5.36 15.41 -30.09
C ALA A 245 3.95 16.01 -30.10
N LYS A 246 3.37 16.19 -28.92
CA LYS A 246 2.08 16.90 -28.72
C LYS A 246 2.10 18.33 -29.28
N TYR A 247 3.25 19.00 -29.26
CA TYR A 247 3.39 20.39 -29.71
C TYR A 247 4.16 20.56 -31.02
N GLN A 248 4.25 19.51 -31.85
CA GLN A 248 5.04 19.50 -33.08
C GLN A 248 4.79 20.73 -33.98
N ALA A 249 3.53 20.99 -34.37
CA ALA A 249 3.20 22.09 -35.27
C ALA A 249 3.60 23.48 -34.71
N LYS A 250 3.51 23.67 -33.38
CA LYS A 250 3.95 24.92 -32.74
C LYS A 250 5.47 25.05 -32.75
N ALA A 251 6.18 23.96 -32.44
CA ALA A 251 7.63 23.93 -32.48
C ALA A 251 8.16 24.25 -33.90
N GLU A 252 7.57 23.63 -34.93
CA GLU A 252 7.88 23.90 -36.34
C GLU A 252 7.65 25.37 -36.70
N ASN A 253 6.51 25.95 -36.30
CA ASN A 253 6.22 27.35 -36.55
C ASN A 253 7.21 28.31 -35.85
N TYR A 254 7.63 27.99 -34.62
CA TYR A 254 8.64 28.78 -33.90
C TYR A 254 10.00 28.69 -34.61
N ILE A 255 10.39 27.52 -35.11
CA ILE A 255 11.64 27.33 -35.87
C ILE A 255 11.61 28.14 -37.17
N GLU A 256 10.50 28.08 -37.92
CA GLU A 256 10.33 28.84 -39.16
C GLU A 256 10.41 30.35 -38.88
N THR A 257 9.65 30.80 -37.89
CA THR A 257 9.60 32.22 -37.53
C THR A 257 10.94 32.74 -37.04
N ALA A 258 11.63 31.98 -36.19
CA ALA A 258 12.97 32.33 -35.73
C ALA A 258 13.97 32.35 -36.89
N THR A 259 13.90 31.39 -37.81
CA THR A 259 14.79 31.35 -38.99
C THR A 259 14.61 32.58 -39.86
N ARG A 260 13.35 32.93 -40.19
CA ARG A 260 13.03 34.11 -40.98
C ARG A 260 13.47 35.42 -40.32
N LYS A 261 13.29 35.55 -39.00
CA LYS A 261 13.65 36.77 -38.26
C LYS A 261 15.15 36.92 -38.01
N LEU A 262 15.90 35.82 -37.98
CA LEU A 262 17.35 35.83 -37.81
C LEU A 262 18.11 36.04 -39.12
N SER A 263 17.45 35.88 -40.28
CA SER A 263 18.02 36.13 -41.62
C SER A 263 17.80 37.55 -42.14
N LEU A 264 17.04 38.38 -41.41
CA LEU A 264 16.82 39.80 -41.67
C LEU A 264 17.81 40.64 -40.85
#